data_AF-A0A5B8NJR1-F1
#
_entry.id   AF-A0A5B8NJR1-F1
#
_cell.length_a   1.000
_cell.length_b   1.000
_cell.length_c   1.000
_cell.angle_alpha   90.00
_cell.angle_beta   90.00
_cell.angle_gamma   90.00
#
_symmetry.space_group_name_H-M   'P 1'
#
loop_
_entity.id
_entity.type
_entity.pdbx_description
1 polymer ?
#
loop_
_entity_poly.entity_id
_entity_poly.type
_entity_poly.pdbx_seq_one_letter_code
_entity_poly.pdbx_strand_id
1 'polypeptide(L)'
;MTIRRQYSLPNCSLILDGWTKDISDNEGENGRPVMSVLTNAECRFTAKTEQDSLKGDREFLESLLRAVNHYAQYILSGLEAKNKQDWVSEKVKLEPIPKSNRHRLQYIHKEEGKPETTETVDLTTVELFDLIEAVDQLSNDATTLPELTFSIKPNSRRIRRQEEPLAKKATPALSGVASLTVAAIALFFVPVPEMREAELTETRDPREEETLPDGENGDIIPSGIEEVLEVVPAMEDSEEIEALAGQLQTRIEENWEEQGLVEESLSYRVWVTSEGDLLAFQPLSDPDQNIAEVPALPNLLSAVPEETTPEGIEAIAELQVVFDPTGTVEVMTE
;
A
#
# COMPACT_ATOMS: atom_id res chain seq x y z
N MET A 1 6.63 -39.49 -3.68
CA MET A 1 5.44 -39.78 -4.53
C MET A 1 5.25 -38.62 -5.49
N THR A 2 4.75 -38.86 -6.71
CA THR A 2 4.33 -37.76 -7.60
C THR A 2 3.06 -37.12 -7.08
N ILE A 3 2.96 -35.80 -7.17
CA ILE A 3 1.81 -35.01 -6.77
C ILE A 3 1.45 -34.12 -7.96
N ARG A 4 0.15 -34.03 -8.26
CA ARG A 4 -0.39 -33.05 -9.20
C ARG A 4 -1.30 -32.08 -8.44
N ARG A 5 -1.09 -30.79 -8.63
CA ARG A 5 -1.93 -29.71 -8.11
C ARG A 5 -2.56 -28.98 -9.29
N GLN A 6 -3.83 -28.66 -9.18
CA GLN A 6 -4.57 -28.01 -10.25
C GLN A 6 -5.47 -26.94 -9.67
N TYR A 7 -5.32 -25.73 -10.20
CA TYR A 7 -6.13 -24.55 -9.90
C TYR A 7 -6.95 -24.28 -11.15
N SER A 8 -8.24 -24.64 -11.12
CA SER A 8 -9.09 -24.72 -12.31
C SER A 8 -10.23 -23.72 -12.20
N LEU A 9 -10.19 -22.74 -13.10
CA LEU A 9 -11.18 -21.71 -13.30
C LEU A 9 -11.86 -21.95 -14.67
N PRO A 10 -13.00 -21.31 -14.98
CA PRO A 10 -13.77 -21.61 -16.18
C PRO A 10 -12.97 -21.47 -17.50
N ASN A 11 -12.07 -20.48 -17.59
CA ASN A 11 -11.30 -20.20 -18.80
C ASN A 11 -9.78 -20.37 -18.63
N CYS A 12 -9.30 -20.67 -17.43
CA CYS A 12 -7.88 -20.89 -17.13
C CYS A 12 -7.69 -22.12 -16.24
N SER A 13 -6.67 -22.93 -16.50
CA SER A 13 -6.22 -23.97 -15.58
C SER A 13 -4.71 -23.94 -15.43
N LEU A 14 -4.25 -23.74 -14.18
CA LEU A 14 -2.85 -23.83 -13.79
C LEU A 14 -2.59 -25.21 -13.17
N ILE A 15 -1.71 -25.99 -13.80
CA ILE A 15 -1.42 -27.37 -13.42
C ILE A 15 0.05 -27.46 -13.04
N LEU A 16 0.32 -27.96 -11.84
CA LEU A 16 1.67 -28.18 -11.31
C LEU A 16 1.89 -29.67 -11.07
N ASP A 17 2.93 -30.22 -11.67
CA ASP A 17 3.40 -31.57 -11.44
C ASP A 17 4.70 -31.53 -10.65
N GLY A 18 4.80 -32.36 -9.61
CA GLY A 18 5.94 -32.33 -8.71
C GLY A 18 6.06 -33.54 -7.80
N TRP A 19 6.96 -33.44 -6.84
CA TRP A 19 7.27 -34.50 -5.88
C TRP A 19 7.24 -33.97 -4.45
N THR A 20 6.88 -34.86 -3.52
CA THR A 20 7.18 -34.68 -2.10
C THR A 20 8.59 -35.21 -1.79
N LYS A 21 9.35 -34.46 -0.99
CA LYS A 21 10.70 -34.81 -0.54
C LYS A 21 10.68 -35.80 0.65
N ASP A 22 9.65 -35.77 1.49
CA ASP A 22 9.58 -36.58 2.72
C ASP A 22 8.28 -37.41 2.79
N ILE A 23 8.42 -38.69 3.12
CA ILE A 23 7.32 -39.65 3.33
C ILE A 23 6.94 -39.73 4.82
N SER A 24 7.80 -39.21 5.71
CA SER A 24 7.61 -39.20 7.15
C SER A 24 7.31 -37.76 7.63
N ASP A 25 6.11 -37.59 8.20
CA ASP A 25 5.68 -36.53 9.12
C ASP A 25 5.27 -35.13 8.59
N ASN A 26 5.34 -34.85 7.27
CA ASN A 26 4.73 -33.64 6.72
C ASN A 26 3.36 -33.94 6.09
N GLU A 27 2.44 -34.47 6.89
CA GLU A 27 1.02 -34.20 6.66
C GLU A 27 0.83 -32.70 6.86
N GLY A 28 0.56 -31.95 5.78
CA GLY A 28 0.12 -30.56 5.94
C GLY A 28 -1.11 -30.52 6.86
N GLU A 29 -1.53 -29.33 7.30
CA GLU A 29 -2.61 -29.09 8.29
C GLU A 29 -3.90 -29.93 8.11
N ASN A 30 -4.12 -30.54 6.93
CA ASN A 30 -5.27 -31.36 6.57
C ASN A 30 -4.92 -32.78 6.05
N GLY A 31 -3.74 -33.34 6.34
CA GLY A 31 -3.33 -34.67 5.83
C GLY A 31 -2.96 -34.68 4.33
N ARG A 32 -2.83 -33.49 3.73
CA ARG A 32 -2.49 -33.33 2.31
C ARG A 32 -0.96 -33.32 2.15
N PRO A 33 -0.37 -34.12 1.25
CA PRO A 33 1.07 -34.18 1.09
C PRO A 33 1.62 -32.90 0.46
N VAL A 34 2.70 -32.37 1.03
CA VAL A 34 3.35 -31.14 0.56
C VAL A 34 4.12 -31.39 -0.73
N MET A 35 3.93 -30.53 -1.74
CA MET A 35 4.77 -30.50 -2.94
C MET A 35 5.96 -29.58 -2.68
N SER A 36 7.18 -30.14 -2.66
CA SER A 36 8.41 -29.37 -2.40
C SER A 36 9.30 -29.22 -3.65
N VAL A 37 9.07 -30.03 -4.68
CA VAL A 37 9.84 -30.00 -5.93
C VAL A 37 8.88 -29.93 -7.11
N LEU A 38 9.01 -28.88 -7.93
CA LEU A 38 8.28 -28.74 -9.19
C LEU A 38 9.03 -29.44 -10.33
N THR A 39 8.30 -30.23 -11.12
CA THR A 39 8.81 -30.88 -12.34
C THR A 39 8.29 -30.18 -13.59
N ASN A 40 7.02 -29.76 -13.59
CA ASN A 40 6.41 -29.09 -14.72
C ASN A 40 5.30 -28.14 -14.21
N ALA A 41 5.26 -26.93 -14.76
CA ALA A 41 4.15 -26.01 -14.63
C ALA A 41 3.53 -25.80 -16.01
N GLU A 42 2.20 -25.88 -16.08
CA GLU A 42 1.43 -25.73 -17.30
C GLU A 42 0.26 -24.78 -17.08
N CYS A 43 0.10 -23.82 -17.98
CA CYS A 43 -1.02 -22.90 -18.02
C CYS A 43 -1.86 -23.14 -19.29
N ARG A 44 -3.13 -23.52 -19.12
CA ARG A 44 -4.07 -23.83 -20.20
C ARG A 44 -5.24 -22.84 -20.23
N PHE A 45 -5.69 -22.49 -21.44
CA PHE A 45 -6.84 -21.62 -21.66
C PHE A 45 -7.90 -22.30 -22.54
N THR A 46 -9.17 -22.24 -22.14
CA THR A 46 -10.27 -23.05 -22.69
C THR A 46 -10.54 -22.80 -24.19
N ALA A 47 -10.27 -21.60 -24.69
CA ALA A 47 -10.49 -21.25 -26.10
C ALA A 47 -9.33 -21.64 -27.03
N LYS A 48 -8.30 -22.32 -26.52
CA LYS A 48 -7.04 -22.56 -27.25
C LYS A 48 -6.71 -24.03 -27.34
N THR A 49 -5.91 -24.41 -28.35
CA THR A 49 -5.53 -25.81 -28.56
C THR A 49 -4.49 -26.24 -27.51
N GLU A 50 -4.31 -27.55 -27.29
CA GLU A 50 -3.25 -28.04 -26.38
C GLU A 50 -1.83 -27.61 -26.80
N GLN A 51 -1.66 -27.15 -28.05
CA GLN A 51 -0.43 -26.55 -28.57
C GLN A 51 -0.18 -25.12 -28.06
N ASP A 52 -1.23 -24.44 -27.57
CA ASP A 52 -1.18 -23.05 -27.10
C ASP A 52 -1.09 -22.95 -25.57
N SER A 53 -0.84 -24.09 -24.88
CA SER A 53 -0.54 -24.11 -23.46
C SER A 53 0.89 -23.63 -23.21
N LEU A 54 1.08 -22.73 -22.26
CA LEU A 54 2.42 -22.35 -21.84
C LEU A 54 2.94 -23.35 -20.83
N LYS A 55 4.09 -23.94 -21.10
CA LYS A 55 4.72 -24.97 -20.27
C LYS A 55 6.13 -24.58 -19.92
N GLY A 56 6.52 -24.84 -18.68
CA GLY A 56 7.88 -24.61 -18.25
C GLY A 56 8.20 -25.20 -16.89
N ASP A 57 9.39 -24.86 -16.42
CA ASP A 57 9.93 -25.28 -15.14
C ASP A 57 9.58 -24.27 -14.02
N ARG A 58 10.36 -24.31 -12.94
CA ARG A 58 10.23 -23.38 -11.82
C ARG A 58 10.50 -21.94 -12.23
N GLU A 59 11.46 -21.70 -13.11
CA GLU A 59 11.78 -20.34 -13.55
C GLU A 59 10.64 -19.75 -14.38
N PHE A 60 9.96 -20.57 -15.19
CA PHE A 60 8.72 -20.19 -15.85
C PHE A 60 7.63 -19.81 -14.84
N LEU A 61 7.37 -20.66 -13.84
CA LEU A 61 6.33 -20.40 -12.84
C LEU A 61 6.61 -19.11 -12.06
N GLU A 62 7.83 -18.91 -11.57
CA GLU A 62 8.22 -17.69 -10.84
C GLU A 62 8.09 -16.44 -11.69
N SER A 63 8.48 -16.52 -12.97
CA SER A 63 8.32 -15.42 -13.92
C SER A 63 6.84 -15.14 -14.22
N LEU A 64 6.02 -16.18 -14.35
CA LEU A 64 4.58 -16.06 -14.57
C LEU A 64 3.90 -15.37 -13.38
N LEU A 65 4.17 -15.82 -12.16
CA LEU A 65 3.63 -15.22 -10.93
C LEU A 65 3.98 -13.73 -10.86
N ARG A 66 5.24 -13.37 -11.17
CA ARG A 66 5.70 -11.98 -11.18
C ARG A 66 5.01 -11.13 -12.24
N ALA A 67 4.98 -11.62 -13.48
CA ALA A 67 4.34 -10.93 -14.58
C ALA A 67 2.84 -10.72 -14.33
N VAL A 68 2.13 -11.72 -13.81
CA VAL A 68 0.69 -11.64 -13.52
C VAL A 68 0.42 -10.65 -12.38
N ASN A 69 1.16 -10.72 -11.27
CA ASN A 69 0.97 -9.80 -10.14
C ASN A 69 1.25 -8.34 -10.52
N HIS A 70 2.36 -8.09 -11.22
CA HIS A 70 2.68 -6.76 -11.72
C HIS A 70 1.62 -6.25 -12.71
N TYR A 71 1.16 -7.11 -13.61
CA TYR A 71 0.14 -6.74 -14.58
C TYR A 71 -1.24 -6.47 -13.95
N ALA A 72 -1.62 -7.24 -12.92
CA ALA A 72 -2.81 -6.99 -12.14
C ALA A 72 -2.72 -5.62 -11.45
N GLN A 73 -1.58 -5.30 -10.83
CA GLN A 73 -1.36 -3.97 -10.27
C GLN A 73 -1.46 -2.86 -11.33
N TYR A 74 -0.90 -3.06 -12.52
CA TYR A 74 -1.00 -2.10 -13.63
C TYR A 74 -2.45 -1.84 -14.05
N ILE A 75 -3.23 -2.90 -14.30
CA ILE A 75 -4.64 -2.77 -14.71
C ILE A 75 -5.49 -2.13 -13.61
N LEU A 76 -5.30 -2.55 -12.35
CA LEU A 76 -6.08 -2.06 -11.22
C LEU A 76 -5.71 -0.63 -10.81
N SER A 77 -4.45 -0.23 -11.00
CA SER A 77 -4.00 1.12 -10.64
C SER A 77 -4.40 2.16 -11.68
N GLY A 78 -4.71 1.75 -12.92
CA GLY A 78 -5.07 2.66 -14.02
C GLY A 78 -3.91 3.55 -14.50
N LEU A 79 -2.71 3.36 -13.98
CA LEU A 79 -1.52 4.17 -14.27
C LEU A 79 -0.87 3.67 -15.55
N GLU A 80 -0.60 4.55 -16.51
CA GLU A 80 0.25 4.17 -17.64
C GLU A 80 1.60 3.66 -17.12
N ALA A 81 1.98 2.43 -17.52
CA ALA A 81 3.25 1.82 -17.12
C ALA A 81 4.41 2.60 -17.75
N LYS A 82 4.81 3.70 -17.11
CA LYS A 82 5.89 4.57 -17.58
C LYS A 82 7.28 4.00 -17.33
N ASN A 83 7.39 2.84 -16.67
CA ASN A 83 8.67 2.27 -16.35
C ASN A 83 9.01 1.10 -17.29
N LYS A 84 9.46 1.42 -18.50
CA LYS A 84 10.11 0.46 -19.40
C LYS A 84 11.51 0.01 -18.91
N GLN A 85 11.96 0.50 -17.74
CA GLN A 85 13.38 0.50 -17.41
C GLN A 85 13.87 -0.68 -16.54
N ASP A 86 12.99 -1.49 -15.92
CA ASP A 86 13.44 -2.55 -14.98
C ASP A 86 13.19 -4.01 -15.42
N TRP A 87 12.57 -4.28 -16.57
CA TRP A 87 12.16 -5.65 -16.96
C TRP A 87 13.15 -6.38 -17.90
N VAL A 88 14.40 -5.96 -17.93
CA VAL A 88 15.45 -6.58 -18.77
C VAL A 88 15.94 -7.87 -18.09
N SER A 89 15.09 -8.91 -18.03
CA SER A 89 15.48 -10.32 -17.79
C SER A 89 14.30 -11.29 -17.61
N GLU A 90 13.04 -10.81 -17.59
CA GLU A 90 11.92 -11.71 -17.33
C GLU A 90 11.61 -12.61 -18.53
N LYS A 91 11.55 -13.92 -18.28
CA LYS A 91 11.16 -14.95 -19.27
C LYS A 91 9.68 -14.86 -19.62
N VAL A 92 8.84 -14.25 -18.78
CA VAL A 92 7.41 -14.09 -19.04
C VAL A 92 7.08 -12.61 -19.10
N LYS A 93 6.28 -12.20 -20.09
CA LYS A 93 5.81 -10.83 -20.25
C LYS A 93 4.31 -10.79 -20.46
N LEU A 94 3.65 -9.80 -19.86
CA LEU A 94 2.21 -9.60 -19.99
C LEU A 94 1.92 -8.14 -20.33
N GLU A 95 1.32 -7.89 -21.49
CA GLU A 95 1.10 -6.54 -22.04
C GLU A 95 -0.34 -6.36 -22.55
N PRO A 96 -0.94 -5.15 -22.43
CA PRO A 96 -2.25 -4.90 -23.03
C PRO A 96 -2.13 -4.82 -24.56
N ILE A 97 -3.18 -5.21 -25.27
CA ILE A 97 -3.36 -5.00 -26.71
C ILE A 97 -4.52 -4.00 -26.90
N PRO A 98 -4.24 -2.68 -26.94
CA PRO A 98 -5.28 -1.65 -26.80
C PRO A 98 -6.36 -1.69 -27.89
N LYS A 99 -6.00 -2.16 -29.09
CA LYS A 99 -6.94 -2.19 -30.23
C LYS A 99 -7.96 -3.32 -30.16
N SER A 100 -7.74 -4.34 -29.33
CA SER A 100 -8.56 -5.56 -29.32
C SER A 100 -9.12 -5.93 -27.95
N ASN A 101 -8.90 -5.11 -26.91
CA ASN A 101 -9.26 -5.45 -25.52
C ASN A 101 -8.76 -6.84 -25.12
N ARG A 102 -7.54 -7.16 -25.53
CA ARG A 102 -6.86 -8.43 -25.22
C ARG A 102 -5.57 -8.17 -24.47
N HIS A 103 -5.05 -9.22 -23.86
CA HIS A 103 -3.84 -9.18 -23.04
C HIS A 103 -2.87 -10.21 -23.59
N ARG A 104 -1.67 -9.79 -23.98
CA ARG A 104 -0.68 -10.66 -24.59
C ARG A 104 0.23 -11.24 -23.53
N LEU A 105 0.14 -12.54 -23.31
CA LEU A 105 1.09 -13.30 -22.48
C LEU A 105 2.17 -13.90 -23.39
N GLN A 106 3.44 -13.64 -23.09
CA GLN A 106 4.58 -14.16 -23.84
C GLN A 106 5.50 -14.94 -22.90
N TYR A 107 5.94 -16.10 -23.34
CA TYR A 107 6.99 -16.88 -22.68
C TYR A 107 8.21 -16.99 -23.61
N ILE A 108 9.31 -16.41 -23.18
CA ILE A 108 10.60 -16.36 -23.85
C ILE A 108 11.48 -17.40 -23.18
N HIS A 109 11.85 -18.43 -23.92
CA HIS A 109 12.72 -19.49 -23.43
C HIS A 109 13.80 -19.82 -24.45
N LYS A 110 14.93 -20.30 -23.95
CA LYS A 110 16.07 -20.71 -24.77
C LYS A 110 16.47 -22.11 -24.35
N GLU A 111 16.28 -23.06 -25.24
CA GLU A 111 16.83 -24.40 -25.07
C GLU A 111 18.32 -24.42 -25.41
N GLU A 112 19.09 -25.23 -24.70
CA GLU A 112 20.53 -25.35 -24.92
C GLU A 112 20.83 -25.79 -26.36
N GLY A 113 21.65 -25.01 -27.06
CA GLY A 113 21.98 -25.24 -28.47
C GLY A 113 20.92 -24.82 -29.49
N LYS A 114 19.81 -24.21 -29.07
CA LYS A 114 18.76 -23.67 -29.96
C LYS A 114 18.65 -22.14 -29.85
N PRO A 115 18.11 -21.47 -30.89
CA PRO A 115 17.75 -20.06 -30.78
C PRO A 115 16.66 -19.88 -29.71
N GLU A 116 16.59 -18.66 -29.18
CA GLU A 116 15.51 -18.23 -28.30
C GLU A 116 14.16 -18.35 -29.02
N THR A 117 13.19 -18.98 -28.36
CA THR A 117 11.83 -19.18 -28.83
C THR A 117 10.88 -18.39 -27.97
N THR A 118 9.82 -17.86 -28.59
CA THR A 118 8.78 -17.10 -27.90
C THR A 118 7.43 -17.71 -28.19
N GLU A 119 6.80 -18.25 -27.15
CA GLU A 119 5.40 -18.69 -27.18
C GLU A 119 4.52 -17.50 -26.81
N THR A 120 3.46 -17.25 -27.58
CA THR A 120 2.59 -16.08 -27.39
C THR A 120 1.13 -16.49 -27.34
N VAL A 121 0.41 -15.97 -26.34
CA VAL A 121 -0.96 -16.32 -26.02
C VAL A 121 -1.75 -15.03 -25.76
N ASP A 122 -2.62 -14.65 -26.69
CA ASP A 122 -3.50 -13.47 -26.54
C ASP A 122 -4.78 -13.82 -25.77
N LEU A 123 -4.90 -13.36 -24.52
CA LEU A 123 -5.98 -13.60 -23.58
C LEU A 123 -7.11 -12.58 -23.75
N THR A 124 -8.35 -13.02 -23.55
CA THR A 124 -9.48 -12.14 -23.24
C THR A 124 -9.38 -11.61 -21.81
N THR A 125 -10.11 -10.54 -21.49
CA THR A 125 -10.17 -10.01 -20.11
C THR A 125 -10.68 -11.06 -19.12
N VAL A 126 -11.64 -11.90 -19.52
CA VAL A 126 -12.16 -12.98 -18.66
C VAL A 126 -11.08 -14.04 -18.40
N GLU A 127 -10.37 -14.49 -19.43
CA GLU A 127 -9.24 -15.43 -19.28
C GLU A 127 -8.11 -14.87 -18.41
N LEU A 128 -7.86 -13.55 -18.49
CA LEU A 128 -6.90 -12.88 -17.63
C LEU A 128 -7.34 -12.91 -16.16
N PHE A 129 -8.60 -12.58 -15.87
CA PHE A 129 -9.11 -12.60 -14.49
C PHE A 129 -9.04 -14.02 -13.90
N ASP A 130 -9.40 -15.03 -14.70
CA ASP A 130 -9.27 -16.44 -14.29
C ASP A 130 -7.80 -16.84 -14.05
N LEU A 131 -6.84 -16.26 -14.78
CA LEU A 131 -5.41 -16.46 -14.55
C LEU A 131 -4.94 -15.80 -13.25
N ILE A 132 -5.37 -14.57 -12.98
CA ILE A 132 -5.04 -13.85 -11.74
C ILE A 132 -5.57 -14.63 -10.52
N GLU A 133 -6.81 -15.09 -10.59
CA GLU A 133 -7.44 -15.91 -9.54
C GLU A 133 -6.71 -17.25 -9.35
N ALA A 134 -6.34 -17.93 -10.43
CA ALA A 134 -5.57 -19.18 -10.34
C ALA A 134 -4.21 -18.99 -9.67
N VAL A 135 -3.55 -17.85 -9.93
CA VAL A 135 -2.29 -17.46 -9.29
C VAL A 135 -2.50 -17.16 -7.81
N ASP A 136 -3.54 -16.42 -7.45
CA ASP A 136 -3.86 -16.12 -6.05
C ASP A 136 -4.15 -17.40 -5.24
N GLN A 137 -4.95 -18.32 -5.79
CA GLN A 137 -5.21 -19.62 -5.15
C GLN A 137 -3.94 -20.46 -4.94
N LEU A 138 -2.98 -20.38 -5.86
CA LEU A 138 -1.68 -21.02 -5.69
C LEU A 138 -0.87 -20.34 -4.58
N SER A 139 -0.80 -19.01 -4.57
CA SER A 139 -0.08 -18.24 -3.55
C SER A 139 -0.62 -18.48 -2.14
N ASN A 140 -1.91 -18.79 -2.02
CA ASN A 140 -2.57 -19.12 -0.76
C ASN A 140 -2.52 -20.63 -0.41
N ASP A 141 -1.97 -21.50 -1.26
CA ASP A 141 -1.83 -22.94 -0.97
C ASP A 141 -0.49 -23.25 -0.30
N ALA A 142 -0.46 -23.14 1.03
CA ALA A 142 0.73 -23.44 1.85
C ALA A 142 1.30 -24.87 1.68
N THR A 143 0.54 -25.79 1.07
CA THR A 143 1.00 -27.16 0.81
C THR A 143 1.61 -27.36 -0.60
N THR A 144 1.63 -26.31 -1.43
CA THR A 144 2.19 -26.35 -2.78
C THR A 144 3.33 -25.37 -2.89
N LEU A 145 4.55 -25.89 -2.89
CA LEU A 145 5.79 -25.12 -3.00
C LEU A 145 5.91 -24.05 -1.91
N PRO A 146 5.97 -24.42 -0.61
CA PRO A 146 6.05 -23.44 0.48
C PRO A 146 7.32 -22.56 0.44
N GLU A 147 8.38 -23.04 -0.22
CA GLU A 147 9.63 -22.29 -0.44
C GLU A 147 9.51 -21.18 -1.50
N LEU A 148 8.36 -21.09 -2.19
CA LEU A 148 8.09 -20.06 -3.19
C LEU A 148 7.58 -18.80 -2.48
N THR A 149 8.50 -18.06 -1.84
CA THR A 149 8.18 -16.81 -1.16
C THR A 149 8.06 -15.68 -2.19
N PHE A 150 6.85 -15.19 -2.43
CA PHE A 150 6.58 -14.10 -3.36
C PHE A 150 6.31 -12.81 -2.59
N SER A 151 7.26 -11.86 -2.59
CA SER A 151 7.06 -10.54 -1.96
C SER A 151 6.38 -9.60 -2.96
N ILE A 152 5.07 -9.37 -2.79
CA ILE A 152 4.33 -8.36 -3.55
C ILE A 152 4.67 -7.00 -2.94
N LYS A 153 5.54 -6.21 -3.58
CA LYS A 153 5.76 -4.82 -3.17
C LYS A 153 4.62 -3.95 -3.72
N PRO A 154 3.95 -3.12 -2.91
CA PRO A 154 2.99 -2.15 -3.39
C PRO A 154 3.71 -1.08 -4.24
N ASN A 155 3.11 -0.69 -5.38
CA ASN A 155 3.65 0.38 -6.21
C ASN A 155 3.59 1.72 -5.46
N SER A 156 4.68 2.49 -5.49
CA SER A 156 4.77 3.75 -4.74
C SER A 156 3.70 4.75 -5.18
N ARG A 157 3.12 5.46 -4.22
CA ARG A 157 2.04 6.46 -4.43
C ARG A 157 2.45 7.60 -5.38
N ARG A 158 3.75 7.79 -5.64
CA ARG A 158 4.32 8.80 -6.55
C ARG A 158 3.89 8.61 -8.01
N ILE A 159 3.60 7.37 -8.44
CA ILE A 159 3.12 7.08 -9.80
C ILE A 159 1.68 7.59 -10.02
N ARG A 160 0.89 7.76 -8.95
CA ARG A 160 -0.53 8.18 -9.00
C ARG A 160 -0.76 9.65 -9.34
N ARG A 161 0.24 10.53 -9.19
CA ARG A 161 0.08 12.00 -9.34
C ARG A 161 0.48 12.57 -10.71
N GLN A 162 0.99 11.77 -11.65
CA GLN A 162 1.58 12.30 -12.90
C GLN A 162 0.65 12.52 -14.10
N GLU A 163 -0.67 12.29 -14.01
CA GLU A 163 -1.52 12.24 -15.22
C GLU A 163 -2.34 13.49 -15.59
N GLU A 164 -2.33 14.59 -14.82
CA GLU A 164 -3.07 15.81 -15.25
C GLU A 164 -2.22 17.09 -15.28
N PRO A 165 -2.08 17.77 -16.44
CA PRO A 165 -1.48 19.09 -16.48
C PRO A 165 -2.38 20.07 -15.71
N LEU A 166 -1.79 20.75 -14.72
CA LEU A 166 -2.42 21.78 -13.85
C LEU A 166 -3.31 22.78 -14.61
N ALA A 167 -3.03 23.02 -15.89
CA ALA A 167 -3.80 23.90 -16.77
C ALA A 167 -5.27 23.47 -17.00
N LYS A 168 -5.64 22.19 -16.80
CA LYS A 168 -7.02 21.71 -16.96
C LYS A 168 -7.86 21.74 -15.68
N LYS A 169 -7.25 21.94 -14.50
CA LYS A 169 -7.96 22.00 -13.21
C LYS A 169 -8.58 23.37 -12.89
N ALA A 170 -8.36 24.39 -13.72
CA ALA A 170 -8.81 25.77 -13.45
C ALA A 170 -10.19 26.14 -14.07
N THR A 171 -11.01 25.18 -14.50
CA THR A 171 -12.30 25.51 -15.15
C THR A 171 -13.46 25.85 -14.19
N PRO A 172 -13.63 25.26 -12.99
CA PRO A 172 -14.81 25.54 -12.16
C PRO A 172 -14.66 26.78 -11.25
N ALA A 173 -13.43 27.26 -11.00
CA ALA A 173 -13.18 28.31 -10.01
C ALA A 173 -13.60 29.73 -10.44
N LEU A 174 -13.90 29.97 -11.72
CA LEU A 174 -14.17 31.35 -12.20
C LEU A 174 -15.61 31.84 -12.01
N SER A 175 -16.51 31.03 -11.45
CA SER A 175 -17.96 31.33 -11.40
C SER A 175 -18.53 31.69 -10.01
N GLY A 176 -17.71 31.78 -8.95
CA GLY A 176 -18.21 31.96 -7.58
C GLY A 176 -18.12 33.36 -6.96
N VAL A 177 -17.32 34.27 -7.52
CA VAL A 177 -16.92 35.51 -6.79
C VAL A 177 -18.01 36.59 -6.77
N ALA A 178 -19.02 36.53 -7.65
CA ALA A 178 -20.04 37.58 -7.74
C ALA A 178 -21.17 37.47 -6.69
N SER A 179 -21.41 36.30 -6.10
CA SER A 179 -22.59 36.05 -5.23
C SER A 179 -22.37 36.40 -3.76
N LEU A 180 -21.14 36.46 -3.27
CA LEU A 180 -20.87 36.64 -1.83
C LEU A 180 -21.01 38.10 -1.36
N THR A 181 -20.77 39.09 -2.23
CA THR A 181 -20.88 40.51 -1.86
C THR A 181 -22.33 40.98 -1.64
N VAL A 182 -23.31 40.34 -2.28
CA VAL A 182 -24.74 40.69 -2.11
C VAL A 182 -25.30 40.14 -0.78
N ALA A 183 -24.88 38.95 -0.36
CA ALA A 183 -25.37 38.32 0.88
C ALA A 183 -24.91 39.06 2.15
N ALA A 184 -23.67 39.59 2.16
CA ALA A 184 -23.12 40.32 3.31
C ALA A 184 -23.91 41.62 3.62
N ILE A 185 -24.41 42.31 2.59
CA ILE A 185 -25.22 43.53 2.78
C ILE A 185 -26.61 43.18 3.34
N ALA A 186 -27.19 42.06 2.92
CA ALA A 186 -28.51 41.63 3.38
C ALA A 186 -28.50 41.25 4.88
N LEU A 187 -27.46 40.58 5.35
CA LEU A 187 -27.35 40.16 6.76
C LEU A 187 -27.04 41.31 7.73
N PHE A 188 -26.51 42.45 7.26
CA PHE A 188 -26.29 43.63 8.11
C PHE A 188 -27.60 44.29 8.57
N PHE A 189 -28.71 44.11 7.84
CA PHE A 189 -30.02 44.68 8.19
C PHE A 189 -30.95 43.71 8.92
N VAL A 190 -30.51 42.48 9.19
CA VAL A 190 -31.30 41.51 9.97
C VAL A 190 -31.03 41.75 11.46
N PRO A 191 -32.06 42.09 12.27
CA PRO A 191 -31.88 42.27 13.70
C PRO A 191 -31.43 40.95 14.34
N VAL A 192 -30.40 41.04 15.19
CA VAL A 192 -29.81 39.89 15.89
C VAL A 192 -30.90 39.24 16.76
N PRO A 193 -31.22 37.95 16.54
CA PRO A 193 -32.23 37.26 17.33
C PRO A 193 -31.71 37.00 18.75
N GLU A 194 -32.60 37.14 19.74
CA GLU A 194 -32.27 36.87 21.15
C GLU A 194 -32.05 35.37 21.38
N MET A 195 -30.89 35.02 21.96
CA MET A 195 -30.59 33.66 22.41
C MET A 195 -31.59 33.23 23.49
N ARG A 196 -32.38 32.20 23.18
CA ARG A 196 -33.09 31.41 24.18
C ARG A 196 -32.18 30.23 24.53
N GLU A 197 -31.75 30.18 25.78
CA GLU A 197 -30.91 29.10 26.30
C GLU A 197 -31.68 27.78 26.13
N ALA A 198 -31.10 26.87 25.34
CA ALA A 198 -31.69 25.57 25.07
C ALA A 198 -31.48 24.68 26.31
N GLU A 199 -32.59 24.36 26.98
CA GLU A 199 -32.65 23.38 28.05
C GLU A 199 -32.23 22.01 27.49
N LEU A 200 -31.10 21.48 27.98
CA LEU A 200 -30.56 20.18 27.61
C LEU A 200 -31.51 19.07 28.07
N THR A 201 -32.38 18.67 27.15
CA THR A 201 -33.10 17.40 27.15
C THR A 201 -32.98 16.95 25.69
N GLU A 202 -32.34 15.83 25.36
CA GLU A 202 -32.88 14.50 25.57
C GLU A 202 -31.91 13.44 24.99
N THR A 203 -31.88 12.29 25.66
CA THR A 203 -32.13 10.97 25.05
C THR A 203 -31.22 10.48 23.92
N ARG A 204 -30.43 9.45 24.26
CA ARG A 204 -29.97 8.40 23.35
C ARG A 204 -31.17 7.66 22.74
N ASP A 205 -31.23 7.53 21.41
CA ASP A 205 -31.04 6.24 20.74
C ASP A 205 -30.80 6.42 19.22
N PRO A 206 -30.12 5.46 18.56
CA PRO A 206 -29.51 5.60 17.24
C PRO A 206 -30.37 4.98 16.14
N ARG A 207 -30.32 5.55 14.93
CA ARG A 207 -30.31 4.75 13.70
C ARG A 207 -29.84 5.53 12.47
N GLU A 208 -28.77 4.98 11.88
CA GLU A 208 -28.36 4.96 10.47
C GLU A 208 -28.65 6.20 9.58
N GLU A 209 -27.58 6.86 9.15
CA GLU A 209 -27.38 7.08 7.71
C GLU A 209 -25.89 7.20 7.37
N GLU A 210 -25.53 6.55 6.27
CA GLU A 210 -24.21 6.44 5.66
C GLU A 210 -23.60 7.80 5.31
N THR A 211 -22.28 7.95 5.41
CA THR A 211 -21.43 8.41 4.29
C THR A 211 -19.94 8.32 4.61
N LEU A 212 -19.19 8.01 3.56
CA LEU A 212 -17.75 7.74 3.47
C LEU A 212 -16.86 8.94 3.88
N PRO A 213 -15.57 8.68 4.20
CA PRO A 213 -14.68 9.63 4.84
C PRO A 213 -14.14 10.65 3.85
N ASP A 214 -14.15 11.90 4.26
CA ASP A 214 -13.31 12.95 3.69
C ASP A 214 -12.45 13.53 4.82
N GLY A 215 -11.18 13.71 4.52
CA GLY A 215 -10.13 14.06 5.47
C GLY A 215 -8.88 14.51 4.72
N GLU A 216 -9.05 15.42 3.76
CA GLU A 216 -8.02 16.38 3.37
C GLU A 216 -7.73 17.27 4.58
N ASN A 217 -6.68 16.96 5.35
CA ASN A 217 -5.83 17.91 6.07
C ASN A 217 -4.69 17.16 6.74
N GLY A 218 -3.44 17.53 6.40
CA GLY A 218 -2.35 17.84 7.34
C GLY A 218 -1.92 16.87 8.44
N ASP A 219 -2.87 16.44 9.26
CA ASP A 219 -2.65 15.80 10.54
C ASP A 219 -2.91 14.30 10.44
N ILE A 220 -1.87 13.53 10.79
CA ILE A 220 -2.04 12.09 11.06
C ILE A 220 -2.10 11.98 12.58
N ILE A 221 -3.24 12.38 13.13
CA ILE A 221 -3.57 12.16 14.53
C ILE A 221 -4.54 10.98 14.58
N PRO A 222 -4.11 9.80 15.06
CA PRO A 222 -5.00 8.67 15.30
C PRO A 222 -6.17 9.07 16.20
N SER A 223 -7.38 8.63 15.84
CA SER A 223 -8.59 8.94 16.61
C SER A 223 -8.43 8.53 18.08
N GLY A 224 -8.62 9.47 19.01
CA GLY A 224 -8.47 9.26 20.46
C GLY A 224 -7.19 9.85 21.06
N ILE A 225 -6.18 10.21 20.26
CA ILE A 225 -4.93 10.80 20.76
C ILE A 225 -5.08 12.29 21.11
N GLU A 226 -5.97 13.02 20.45
CA GLU A 226 -6.26 14.43 20.78
C GLU A 226 -6.67 14.59 22.26
N GLU A 227 -7.53 13.70 22.75
CA GLU A 227 -7.98 13.69 24.15
C GLU A 227 -6.84 13.32 25.11
N VAL A 228 -5.86 12.53 24.67
CA VAL A 228 -4.66 12.19 25.45
C VAL A 228 -3.68 13.39 25.50
N LEU A 229 -3.47 14.08 24.38
CA LEU A 229 -2.61 15.26 24.31
C LEU A 229 -3.14 16.44 25.14
N GLU A 230 -4.46 16.56 25.32
CA GLU A 230 -5.07 17.58 26.17
C GLU A 230 -5.05 17.23 27.67
N VAL A 231 -4.96 15.95 28.03
CA VAL A 231 -5.13 15.46 29.41
C VAL A 231 -3.81 15.09 30.09
N VAL A 232 -2.80 14.63 29.35
CA VAL A 232 -1.52 14.14 29.90
C VAL A 232 -0.52 15.30 30.07
N PRO A 233 0.17 15.41 31.22
CA PRO A 233 1.14 16.48 31.45
C PRO A 233 2.38 16.35 30.53
N ALA A 234 2.93 17.50 30.15
CA ALA A 234 4.21 17.58 29.45
C ALA A 234 5.38 17.17 30.37
N MET A 235 6.36 16.48 29.79
CA MET A 235 7.60 16.11 30.48
C MET A 235 8.43 17.36 30.80
N GLU A 236 8.90 17.49 32.04
CA GLU A 236 9.66 18.66 32.51
C GLU A 236 11.18 18.39 32.67
N ASP A 237 11.62 17.13 32.64
CA ASP A 237 13.03 16.76 32.85
C ASP A 237 13.83 16.84 31.54
N SER A 238 14.71 17.85 31.45
CA SER A 238 15.55 18.09 30.28
C SER A 238 16.55 16.96 29.97
N GLU A 239 17.02 16.21 30.97
CA GLU A 239 17.97 15.11 30.76
C GLU A 239 17.25 13.87 30.18
N GLU A 240 15.99 13.64 30.60
CA GLU A 240 15.14 12.57 30.07
C GLU A 240 14.68 12.88 28.64
N ILE A 241 14.30 14.13 28.35
CA ILE A 241 13.89 14.56 27.00
C ILE A 241 15.06 14.44 26.00
N GLU A 242 16.29 14.80 26.40
CA GLU A 242 17.48 14.67 25.54
C GLU A 242 17.83 13.19 25.28
N ALA A 243 17.68 12.33 26.29
CA ALA A 243 17.85 10.89 26.12
C ALA A 243 16.81 10.28 25.16
N LEU A 244 15.56 10.74 25.23
CA LEU A 244 14.48 10.33 24.32
C LEU A 244 14.73 10.82 22.89
N ALA A 245 15.22 12.05 22.71
CA ALA A 245 15.56 12.58 21.40
C ALA A 245 16.63 11.72 20.70
N GLY A 246 17.69 11.30 21.41
CA GLY A 246 18.73 10.42 20.87
C GLY A 246 18.23 9.02 20.53
N GLN A 247 17.34 8.46 21.35
CA GLN A 247 16.70 7.16 21.07
C GLN A 247 15.80 7.23 19.84
N LEU A 248 14.97 8.27 19.74
CA LEU A 248 14.09 8.49 18.60
C LEU A 248 14.91 8.68 17.32
N GLN A 249 15.98 9.47 17.36
CA GLN A 249 16.86 9.69 16.20
C GLN A 249 17.43 8.37 15.68
N THR A 250 17.98 7.53 16.56
CA THR A 250 18.52 6.21 16.19
C THR A 250 17.45 5.33 15.57
N ARG A 251 16.25 5.30 16.17
CA ARG A 251 15.11 4.49 15.68
C ARG A 251 14.64 4.96 14.31
N ILE A 252 14.62 6.28 14.06
CA ILE A 252 14.28 6.83 12.75
C ILE A 252 15.37 6.46 11.72
N GLU A 253 16.65 6.61 12.05
CA GLU A 253 17.75 6.27 11.14
C GLU A 253 17.75 4.79 10.73
N GLU A 254 17.47 3.87 11.67
CA GLU A 254 17.37 2.44 11.40
C GLU A 254 16.16 2.07 10.53
N ASN A 255 15.06 2.80 10.64
CA ASN A 255 13.82 2.54 9.89
C ASN A 255 13.72 3.37 8.60
N TRP A 256 14.71 4.23 8.31
CA TRP A 256 14.77 5.01 7.09
C TRP A 256 15.48 4.24 5.97
N GLU A 257 14.75 3.32 5.32
CA GLU A 257 15.29 2.45 4.26
C GLU A 257 15.75 3.20 2.99
N GLU A 258 15.24 4.42 2.74
CA GLU A 258 15.53 5.22 1.55
C GLU A 258 16.17 6.58 1.93
N GLN A 259 17.36 6.53 2.54
CA GLN A 259 18.15 7.71 2.89
C GLN A 259 18.41 8.58 1.65
N GLY A 260 17.90 9.82 1.63
CA GLY A 260 18.15 10.81 0.56
C GLY A 260 17.06 10.99 -0.51
N LEU A 261 15.80 10.64 -0.25
CA LEU A 261 14.66 10.94 -1.16
C LEU A 261 13.98 12.30 -0.93
N VAL A 262 14.43 13.05 0.06
CA VAL A 262 13.84 14.32 0.43
C VAL A 262 14.45 15.40 -0.46
N GLU A 263 13.64 16.06 -1.29
CA GLU A 263 14.11 17.11 -2.23
C GLU A 263 14.39 18.45 -1.50
N GLU A 264 13.73 18.68 -0.36
CA GLU A 264 13.83 19.88 0.48
C GLU A 264 13.65 19.52 1.96
N SER A 265 14.32 20.21 2.89
CA SER A 265 14.28 19.85 4.32
C SER A 265 12.85 19.81 4.88
N LEU A 266 12.46 18.68 5.48
CA LEU A 266 11.13 18.47 6.06
C LEU A 266 11.19 18.56 7.59
N SER A 267 10.39 19.44 8.18
CA SER A 267 10.28 19.59 9.63
C SER A 267 8.96 19.01 10.14
N TYR A 268 9.03 18.25 11.23
CA TYR A 268 7.88 17.66 11.90
C TYR A 268 7.94 17.94 13.40
N ARG A 269 6.77 18.15 14.00
CA ARG A 269 6.52 18.10 15.44
C ARG A 269 6.07 16.69 15.79
N VAL A 270 6.60 16.12 16.85
CA VAL A 270 6.29 14.75 17.28
C VAL A 270 6.00 14.69 18.77
N TRP A 271 5.10 13.79 19.15
CA TRP A 271 4.75 13.53 20.55
C TRP A 271 5.16 12.11 20.94
N VAL A 272 5.96 12.00 21.99
CA VAL A 272 6.60 10.74 22.42
C VAL A 272 6.30 10.47 23.89
N THR A 273 6.05 9.22 24.26
CA THR A 273 5.89 8.81 25.67
C THR A 273 7.22 8.78 26.43
N SER A 274 7.18 8.67 27.75
CA SER A 274 8.36 8.37 28.60
C SER A 274 9.06 7.05 28.24
N GLU A 275 8.37 6.13 27.55
CA GLU A 275 8.92 4.86 27.08
C GLU A 275 9.58 4.96 25.69
N GLY A 276 9.53 6.13 25.03
CA GLY A 276 10.12 6.35 23.71
C GLY A 276 9.23 5.93 22.54
N ASP A 277 7.92 5.79 22.77
CA ASP A 277 6.94 5.46 21.73
C ASP A 277 6.33 6.71 21.11
N LEU A 278 6.32 6.74 19.77
CA LEU A 278 5.76 7.84 18.98
C LEU A 278 4.24 7.72 18.91
N LEU A 279 3.53 8.67 19.50
CA LEU A 279 2.06 8.69 19.54
C LEU A 279 1.46 9.41 18.32
N ALA A 280 2.01 10.57 17.97
CA ALA A 280 1.51 11.40 16.88
C ALA A 280 2.65 12.23 16.27
N PHE A 281 2.41 12.73 15.06
CA PHE A 281 3.28 13.71 14.43
C PHE A 281 2.47 14.68 13.55
N GLN A 282 3.00 15.90 13.44
CA GLN A 282 2.42 16.98 12.66
C GLN A 282 3.50 17.65 11.81
N PRO A 283 3.29 17.89 10.51
CA PRO A 283 4.23 18.63 9.68
C PRO A 283 4.30 20.11 10.11
N LEU A 284 5.52 20.62 10.29
CA LEU A 284 5.79 22.05 10.52
C LEU A 284 6.18 22.76 9.20
N SER A 285 6.46 22.02 8.14
CA SER A 285 6.68 22.54 6.78
C SER A 285 5.35 22.83 6.05
N ASP A 286 5.40 23.68 5.01
CA ASP A 286 4.22 24.19 4.26
C ASP A 286 3.25 23.05 3.84
N PRO A 287 1.95 23.10 4.16
CA PRO A 287 0.99 22.01 3.91
C PRO A 287 0.76 21.65 2.44
N ASP A 288 1.25 22.47 1.50
CA ASP A 288 1.29 22.17 0.06
C ASP A 288 2.39 21.16 -0.31
N GLN A 289 3.36 20.90 0.59
CA GLN A 289 4.32 19.81 0.46
C GLN A 289 3.65 18.48 0.88
N ASN A 290 3.79 17.49 0.01
CA ASN A 290 3.04 16.25 0.09
C ASN A 290 3.46 15.41 1.30
N ILE A 291 2.64 15.38 2.35
CA ILE A 291 2.80 14.55 3.56
C ILE A 291 2.91 13.03 3.23
N ALA A 292 2.58 12.61 2.00
CA ALA A 292 2.89 11.26 1.54
C ALA A 292 4.40 10.96 1.36
N GLU A 293 5.26 11.96 1.56
CA GLU A 293 6.72 11.86 1.61
C GLU A 293 7.28 11.81 3.04
N VAL A 294 6.45 11.55 4.09
CA VAL A 294 6.97 11.49 5.46
C VAL A 294 7.97 10.33 5.60
N PRO A 295 9.26 10.62 5.84
CA PRO A 295 10.28 9.60 5.99
C PRO A 295 10.15 8.89 7.34
N ALA A 296 9.99 7.56 7.31
CA ALA A 296 9.98 6.62 8.44
C ALA A 296 8.94 6.83 9.58
N LEU A 297 8.52 8.06 9.93
CA LEU A 297 7.62 8.34 11.05
C LEU A 297 6.29 7.56 11.03
N PRO A 298 5.60 7.35 9.88
CA PRO A 298 4.36 6.57 9.86
C PRO A 298 4.55 5.12 10.29
N ASN A 299 5.74 4.56 10.07
CA ASN A 299 6.07 3.18 10.48
C ASN A 299 6.48 3.10 11.96
N LEU A 300 6.76 4.24 12.59
CA LEU A 300 7.14 4.35 13.99
C LEU A 300 5.96 4.68 14.91
N LEU A 301 4.79 5.01 14.34
CA LEU A 301 3.57 5.21 15.10
C LEU A 301 3.24 3.95 15.90
N SER A 302 3.26 4.07 17.22
CA SER A 302 2.79 3.02 18.10
C SER A 302 1.26 3.03 18.09
N ALA A 303 0.66 1.88 17.79
CA ALA A 303 -0.79 1.73 17.87
C ALA A 303 -1.21 1.94 19.33
N VAL A 304 -1.96 3.00 19.61
CA VAL A 304 -2.64 3.17 20.89
C VAL A 304 -3.80 2.17 20.90
N PRO A 305 -3.83 1.18 21.81
CA PRO A 305 -4.98 0.29 21.93
C PRO A 305 -6.27 1.10 22.11
N GLU A 306 -7.37 0.72 21.43
CA GLU A 306 -8.68 1.37 21.59
C GLU A 306 -9.19 1.36 23.05
N GLU A 307 -8.57 0.58 23.94
CA GLU A 307 -8.89 0.48 25.36
C GLU A 307 -7.91 1.22 26.29
N THR A 308 -6.91 1.94 25.77
CA THR A 308 -6.00 2.73 26.63
C THR A 308 -6.74 3.98 27.08
N THR A 309 -7.21 3.97 28.33
CA THR A 309 -7.57 5.21 29.01
C THR A 309 -6.31 6.09 29.14
N PRO A 310 -6.43 7.43 29.13
CA PRO A 310 -5.32 8.37 29.36
C PRO A 310 -4.54 8.12 30.67
N GLU A 311 -5.07 7.26 31.56
CA GLU A 311 -4.50 6.90 32.85
C GLU A 311 -3.21 6.05 32.77
N GLY A 312 -2.86 5.51 31.60
CA GLY A 312 -1.66 4.69 31.40
C GLY A 312 -0.42 5.45 30.91
N ILE A 313 -0.55 6.72 30.52
CA ILE A 313 0.55 7.54 29.99
C ILE A 313 0.93 8.58 31.04
N GLU A 314 2.11 8.43 31.64
CA GLU A 314 2.54 9.28 32.77
C GLU A 314 2.97 10.69 32.33
N ALA A 315 3.66 10.81 31.18
CA ALA A 315 4.12 12.07 30.62
C ALA A 315 4.38 11.95 29.11
N ILE A 316 4.27 13.06 28.39
CA ILE A 316 4.56 13.17 26.96
C ILE A 316 5.64 14.24 26.72
N ALA A 317 6.62 13.92 25.88
CA ALA A 317 7.61 14.87 25.38
C ALA A 317 7.23 15.34 23.98
N GLU A 318 7.32 16.64 23.75
CA GLU A 318 7.20 17.27 22.43
C GLU A 318 8.62 17.47 21.86
N LEU A 319 8.86 16.97 20.65
CA LEU A 319 10.15 17.07 19.98
C LEU A 319 9.96 17.55 18.54
N GLN A 320 11.02 18.13 17.97
CA GLN A 320 11.09 18.49 16.57
C GLN A 320 12.01 17.52 15.82
N VAL A 321 11.55 16.98 14.70
CA VAL A 321 12.32 16.10 13.82
C VAL A 321 12.52 16.80 12.48
N VAL A 322 13.77 16.88 12.02
CA VAL A 322 14.13 17.49 10.74
C VAL A 322 14.83 16.46 9.87
N PHE A 323 14.30 16.26 8.67
CA PHE A 323 14.90 15.40 7.64
C PHE A 323 15.59 16.27 6.60
N ASP A 324 16.89 16.09 6.44
CA ASP A 324 17.70 16.85 5.50
C ASP A 324 17.80 16.15 4.13
N PRO A 325 17.81 16.89 3.00
CA PRO A 325 18.02 16.33 1.67
C PRO A 325 19.36 15.58 1.49
N THR A 326 20.34 15.81 2.38
CA THR A 326 21.61 15.08 2.41
C THR A 326 21.50 13.67 3.00
N GLY A 327 20.32 13.28 3.52
CA GLY A 327 20.05 11.95 4.05
C GLY A 327 20.32 11.79 5.54
N THR A 328 20.37 12.89 6.30
CA THR A 328 20.53 12.90 7.76
C THR A 328 19.23 13.30 8.46
N VAL A 329 18.98 12.75 9.65
CA VAL A 329 17.89 13.15 10.54
C VAL A 329 18.47 13.87 11.73
N GLU A 330 17.86 14.98 12.12
CA GLU A 330 18.15 15.66 13.38
C GLU A 330 16.88 15.69 14.23
N VAL A 331 16.99 15.28 15.49
CA VAL A 331 15.91 15.40 16.48
C VAL A 331 16.34 16.46 17.50
N MET A 332 15.52 17.49 17.65
CA MET A 332 15.77 18.63 18.52
C MET A 332 14.68 18.71 19.59
N THR A 333 15.10 19.08 20.80
CA THR A 333 14.19 19.48 21.88
C THR A 333 13.84 20.96 21.68
N GLU A 334 12.59 21.38 21.88
CA GLU A 334 12.21 22.80 21.83
C GLU A 334 12.84 23.64 22.96
#